data_AF-A0A7C4WE96-F1
#
_entry.id   AF-A0A7C4WE96-F1
#
_cell.length_a   1.000
_cell.length_b   1.000
_cell.length_c   1.000
_cell.angle_alpha   90.00
_cell.angle_beta   90.00
_cell.angle_gamma   90.00
#
_symmetry.space_group_name_H-M   'P 1'
#
loop_
_entity.id
_entity.type
_entity.pdbx_description
1 polymer ?
#
loop_
_entity_poly.entity_id
_entity_poly.type
_entity_poly.pdbx_seq_one_letter_code
_entity_poly.pdbx_strand_id
1 'polypeptide(L)'
;CPMYTLILKEKNIQPKHFSSDVLRRIPYYDKGCAAGMPNGYITILPNGDIIPCMLLQIKLGNIRERNIVDIWEDSPILAKLRDREQLKGECGKCRFRDMCAGCRGRAYEVTGDMLSTDPGCWIW
;
A
#
# COMPACT_ATOMS: atom_id res chain seq x y z
N CYS A 1 5.44 -9.05 1.52
CA CYS A 1 4.12 -9.71 1.42
C CYS A 1 3.11 -8.85 2.18
N PRO A 2 2.14 -8.19 1.51
CA PRO A 2 1.18 -7.29 2.16
C PRO A 2 0.32 -8.00 3.21
N MET A 3 0.13 -9.32 3.11
CA MET A 3 -0.69 -10.08 4.05
C MET A 3 0.12 -10.73 5.17
N TYR A 4 1.42 -10.43 5.29
CA TYR A 4 2.31 -11.03 6.28
C TYR A 4 1.74 -10.93 7.70
N THR A 5 1.40 -9.72 8.15
CA THR A 5 0.83 -9.50 9.48
C THR A 5 -0.54 -10.17 9.65
N LEU A 6 -1.40 -10.13 8.62
CA LEU A 6 -2.72 -10.75 8.66
C LEU A 6 -2.61 -12.27 8.87
N ILE A 7 -1.73 -12.94 8.13
CA ILE A 7 -1.49 -14.38 8.25
C ILE A 7 -0.96 -14.75 9.63
N LEU A 8 -0.01 -13.96 10.18
CA LEU A 8 0.51 -14.19 11.53
C LEU A 8 -0.60 -14.10 12.58
N LYS A 9 -1.47 -13.09 12.46
CA LYS A 9 -2.59 -12.88 13.38
C LYS A 9 -3.62 -14.01 13.29
N GLU A 10 -4.06 -14.37 12.09
CA GLU A 10 -5.05 -15.44 11.87
C GLU A 10 -4.54 -16.80 12.34
N LYS A 11 -3.23 -17.07 12.18
CA LYS A 11 -2.61 -18.33 12.62
C LYS A 11 -2.09 -18.30 14.07
N ASN A 12 -2.30 -17.20 14.79
CA ASN A 12 -1.77 -16.98 16.13
C ASN A 12 -0.25 -17.25 16.24
N ILE A 13 0.52 -16.83 15.22
CA ILE A 13 1.97 -17.01 15.15
C ILE A 13 2.65 -15.76 15.70
N GLN A 14 3.44 -15.94 16.76
CA GLN A 14 4.29 -14.88 17.31
C GLN A 14 5.67 -14.91 16.62
N PRO A 15 6.16 -13.78 16.07
CA PRO A 15 7.52 -13.68 15.56
C PRO A 15 8.55 -14.00 16.65
N LYS A 16 9.50 -14.90 16.37
CA LYS A 16 10.51 -15.35 17.35
C LYS A 16 11.90 -14.78 17.13
N HIS A 17 12.21 -14.36 15.90
CA HIS A 17 13.57 -13.98 15.49
C HIS A 17 13.80 -12.48 15.48
N PHE A 18 12.75 -11.67 15.43
CA PHE A 18 12.81 -10.22 15.38
C PHE A 18 11.86 -9.63 16.40
N SER A 19 12.28 -8.56 17.06
CA SER A 19 11.41 -7.79 17.94
C SER A 19 10.31 -7.10 17.15
N SER A 20 9.19 -6.81 17.82
CA SER A 20 8.06 -6.07 17.26
C SER A 20 8.48 -4.68 16.74
N ASP A 21 9.44 -4.04 17.39
CA ASP A 21 9.97 -2.73 16.96
C ASP A 21 10.72 -2.79 15.63
N VAL A 22 11.46 -3.88 15.37
CA VAL A 22 12.14 -4.08 14.08
C VAL A 22 11.10 -4.34 12.99
N LEU A 23 10.09 -5.16 13.27
CA LEU A 23 9.07 -5.53 12.30
C LEU A 23 8.20 -4.33 11.88
N ARG A 24 7.88 -3.42 12.79
CA ARG A 24 7.11 -2.19 12.50
C ARG A 24 7.78 -1.24 11.49
N ARG A 25 9.09 -1.40 11.24
CA ARG A 25 9.83 -0.64 10.20
C ARG A 25 9.63 -1.21 8.80
N ILE A 26 9.05 -2.40 8.68
CA ILE A 26 8.81 -3.05 7.39
C ILE A 26 7.55 -2.41 6.77
N PRO A 27 7.59 -1.95 5.51
CA PRO A 27 6.49 -1.21 4.89
C PRO A 27 5.09 -1.84 4.90
N TYR A 28 5.01 -3.16 5.06
CA TYR A 28 3.76 -3.92 5.06
C TYR A 28 3.27 -4.31 6.46
N TYR A 29 4.10 -4.14 7.50
CA TYR A 29 3.78 -4.62 8.83
C TYR A 29 2.68 -3.76 9.46
N ASP A 30 1.60 -4.39 9.91
CA ASP A 30 0.38 -3.76 10.48
C ASP A 30 -0.41 -2.85 9.51
N LYS A 31 0.01 -2.68 8.26
CA LYS A 31 -0.60 -1.72 7.30
C LYS A 31 -1.05 -2.31 5.97
N GLY A 32 -0.61 -3.54 5.66
CA GLY A 32 -1.06 -4.20 4.45
C GLY A 32 -0.38 -3.60 3.23
N CYS A 33 -1.14 -3.00 2.30
CA CYS A 33 -0.55 -2.26 1.18
C CYS A 33 0.35 -1.11 1.65
N ALA A 34 1.62 -1.12 1.24
CA ALA A 34 2.61 -0.11 1.64
C ALA A 34 2.70 1.11 0.70
N ALA A 35 2.04 1.08 -0.46
CA ALA A 35 2.19 2.09 -1.50
C ALA A 35 1.80 3.47 -0.95
N GLY A 36 2.77 4.39 -0.85
CA GLY A 36 2.51 5.75 -0.36
C GLY A 36 2.20 5.91 1.13
N MET A 37 2.23 4.83 1.92
CA MET A 37 1.93 4.89 3.36
C MET A 37 3.05 5.59 4.13
N PRO A 38 2.83 6.18 5.32
CA PRO A 38 3.88 6.86 6.10
C PRO A 38 5.13 6.01 6.38
N ASN A 39 4.97 4.72 6.69
CA ASN A 39 6.09 3.76 6.83
C ASN A 39 6.34 2.98 5.53
N GLY A 40 5.79 3.47 4.43
CA GLY A 40 5.67 2.80 3.15
C GLY A 40 6.88 3.03 2.24
N TYR A 41 6.60 3.04 0.94
CA TYR A 41 7.58 3.39 -0.07
C TYR A 41 6.90 4.01 -1.31
N ILE A 42 7.75 4.59 -2.15
CA ILE A 42 7.51 4.94 -3.55
C ILE A 42 8.64 4.29 -4.38
N THR A 43 8.46 4.19 -5.68
CA THR A 43 9.47 3.67 -6.61
C THR A 43 9.89 4.78 -7.57
N ILE A 44 11.19 4.94 -7.77
CA ILE A 44 11.76 5.84 -8.77
C ILE A 44 12.22 4.96 -9.94
N LEU A 45 11.68 5.23 -11.13
CA LEU A 45 12.03 4.54 -12.36
C LEU A 45 13.36 5.08 -12.93
N PRO A 46 14.04 4.36 -13.84
CA PRO A 46 15.31 4.81 -14.42
C PRO A 46 15.23 6.17 -15.13
N ASN A 47 14.06 6.48 -15.72
CA ASN A 47 13.77 7.77 -16.34
C ASN A 47 13.44 8.88 -15.33
N GLY A 48 13.53 8.61 -14.03
CA GLY A 48 13.26 9.55 -12.94
C GLY A 48 11.79 9.67 -12.55
N ASP A 49 10.86 9.02 -13.24
CA ASP A 49 9.45 9.05 -12.86
C ASP A 49 9.25 8.37 -11.52
N ILE A 50 8.38 8.94 -10.70
CA ILE A 50 8.04 8.42 -9.39
C ILE A 50 6.65 7.80 -9.45
N ILE A 51 6.50 6.58 -8.95
CA ILE A 51 5.24 5.84 -8.85
C ILE A 51 5.01 5.33 -7.42
N PRO A 52 3.77 5.10 -6.96
CA PRO A 52 3.50 4.64 -5.59
C PRO A 52 4.06 3.25 -5.29
N CYS A 53 4.11 2.38 -6.29
CA CYS A 53 4.55 0.99 -6.16
C CYS A 53 4.92 0.44 -7.53
N MET A 54 5.85 -0.51 -7.61
CA MET A 54 6.21 -1.21 -8.84
C MET A 54 5.03 -1.90 -9.56
N LEU A 55 3.90 -2.13 -8.87
CA LEU A 55 2.68 -2.70 -9.46
C LEU A 55 1.57 -1.66 -9.70
N LEU A 56 1.78 -0.39 -9.35
CA LEU A 56 0.81 0.68 -9.52
C LEU A 56 1.46 1.78 -10.36
N GLN A 57 1.36 1.65 -11.69
CA GLN A 57 2.05 2.47 -12.68
C GLN A 57 1.40 3.84 -12.90
N ILE A 58 1.05 4.54 -11.81
CA ILE A 58 0.49 5.90 -11.84
C ILE A 58 1.62 6.89 -11.54
N LYS A 59 1.91 7.80 -12.48
CA LYS A 59 2.95 8.82 -12.30
C LYS A 59 2.55 9.84 -11.23
N LEU A 60 3.41 9.99 -10.22
CA LEU A 60 3.30 11.01 -9.16
C LEU A 60 4.03 12.30 -9.51
N GLY A 61 5.02 12.21 -10.39
CA GLY A 61 5.94 13.28 -10.76
C GLY A 61 7.26 12.72 -11.29
N ASN A 62 8.27 13.57 -11.46
CA ASN A 62 9.62 13.15 -11.81
C ASN A 62 10.62 13.78 -10.82
N ILE A 63 11.59 12.98 -10.37
CA ILE A 63 12.60 13.40 -9.39
C ILE A 63 13.52 14.52 -9.90
N ARG A 64 13.63 14.69 -11.23
CA ARG A 64 14.42 15.76 -11.84
C ARG A 64 13.68 17.09 -11.92
N GLU A 65 12.38 17.10 -11.68
CA GLU A 65 11.50 18.27 -11.84
C GLU A 65 11.02 18.83 -10.50
N ARG A 66 10.80 17.97 -9.50
CA ARG A 66 10.24 18.36 -8.20
C ARG A 66 10.90 17.59 -7.06
N ASN A 67 11.02 18.24 -5.90
CA ASN A 67 11.57 17.62 -4.69
C ASN A 67 10.71 16.40 -4.31
N ILE A 68 11.38 15.31 -3.95
CA ILE A 68 10.72 14.05 -3.55
C ILE A 68 9.84 14.21 -2.32
N VAL A 69 10.21 15.08 -1.38
CA VAL A 69 9.44 15.39 -0.17
C VAL A 69 8.13 16.06 -0.54
N ASP A 70 8.16 17.04 -1.44
CA ASP A 70 6.94 17.71 -1.91
C ASP A 70 6.02 16.75 -2.67
N ILE A 71 6.58 15.86 -3.50
CA ILE A 71 5.79 14.80 -4.16
C ILE A 71 5.18 13.87 -3.11
N TRP A 72 5.94 13.51 -2.07
CA TRP A 72 5.48 12.63 -1.01
C TRP A 72 4.36 13.26 -0.18
N GLU A 73 4.52 14.50 0.27
CA GLU A 73 3.54 15.18 1.13
C GLU A 73 2.29 15.61 0.35
N ASP A 74 2.46 16.24 -0.81
CA ASP A 74 1.37 16.95 -1.48
C ASP A 74 0.65 16.13 -2.57
N SER A 75 1.12 14.93 -2.89
CA SER A 75 0.51 14.15 -3.98
C SER A 75 -0.94 13.77 -3.65
N PRO A 76 -1.93 14.19 -4.47
CA PRO A 76 -3.33 13.82 -4.26
C PRO A 76 -3.55 12.31 -4.45
N ILE A 77 -2.72 11.64 -5.23
CA ILE A 77 -2.75 10.18 -5.40
C ILE A 77 -2.31 9.50 -4.10
N LEU A 78 -1.21 9.97 -3.49
CA LEU A 78 -0.74 9.42 -2.23
C LEU A 78 -1.72 9.70 -1.09
N ALA A 79 -2.31 10.90 -1.04
CA ALA A 79 -3.36 11.23 -0.08
C ALA A 79 -4.53 10.23 -0.15
N LYS A 80 -5.01 9.90 -1.36
CA LYS A 80 -6.05 8.88 -1.56
C LYS A 80 -5.63 7.48 -1.13
N LEU A 81 -4.37 7.08 -1.36
CA LEU A 81 -3.87 5.77 -0.96
C LEU A 81 -3.73 5.62 0.56
N ARG A 82 -3.38 6.73 1.25
CA ARG A 82 -3.27 6.82 2.71
C ARG A 82 -4.63 6.76 3.40
N ASP A 83 -5.66 7.29 2.74
CA ASP A 83 -7.03 7.27 3.25
C ASP A 83 -7.71 5.93 2.96
N ARG A 84 -7.71 5.05 3.97
CA ARG A 84 -8.34 3.74 3.88
C ARG A 84 -9.88 3.81 3.86
N GLU A 85 -10.48 4.89 4.36
CA GLU A 85 -11.94 5.06 4.34
C GLU A 85 -12.48 5.21 2.91
N GLN A 86 -11.64 5.66 1.97
CA GLN A 86 -12.01 5.80 0.56
C GLN A 86 -11.97 4.49 -0.24
N LEU A 87 -11.55 3.38 0.38
CA LEU A 87 -11.61 2.07 -0.28
C LEU A 87 -13.06 1.70 -0.61
N LYS A 88 -13.27 1.14 -1.80
CA LYS A 88 -14.59 0.81 -2.34
C LYS A 88 -14.81 -0.71 -2.35
N GLY A 89 -16.08 -1.09 -2.57
CA GLY A 89 -16.50 -2.49 -2.68
C GLY A 89 -16.20 -3.30 -1.42
N GLU A 90 -15.80 -4.56 -1.59
CA GLU A 90 -15.53 -5.48 -0.48
C GLU A 90 -14.40 -4.98 0.44
N CYS A 91 -13.35 -4.38 -0.13
CA CYS A 91 -12.27 -3.81 0.67
C CYS A 91 -12.73 -2.65 1.57
N GLY A 92 -13.70 -1.85 1.11
CA GLY A 92 -14.23 -0.69 1.84
C GLY A 92 -15.01 -1.05 3.10
N LYS A 93 -15.75 -2.16 3.07
CA LYS A 93 -16.55 -2.68 4.20
C LYS A 93 -15.85 -3.80 4.99
N CYS A 94 -14.61 -4.14 4.65
CA CYS A 94 -13.88 -5.25 5.26
C CYS A 94 -13.38 -4.90 6.67
N ARG A 95 -13.56 -5.82 7.63
CA ARG A 95 -12.99 -5.67 8.99
C ARG A 95 -11.46 -5.58 9.04
N PHE A 96 -10.78 -5.98 7.97
CA PHE A 96 -9.33 -5.97 7.84
C PHE A 96 -8.80 -4.80 7.00
N ARG A 97 -9.68 -3.85 6.62
CA ARG A 97 -9.37 -2.72 5.74
C ARG A 97 -8.07 -2.01 6.13
N ASP A 98 -7.87 -1.70 7.41
CA ASP A 98 -6.71 -0.92 7.86
C ASP A 98 -5.41 -1.74 7.99
N MET A 99 -5.53 -3.07 8.15
CA MET A 99 -4.38 -3.99 8.26
C MET A 99 -3.96 -4.63 6.93
N CYS A 100 -4.87 -4.71 5.94
CA CYS A 100 -4.63 -5.39 4.68
C CYS A 100 -4.71 -4.43 3.49
N ALA A 101 -5.85 -3.75 3.34
CA ALA A 101 -6.17 -2.90 2.20
C ALA A 101 -6.06 -3.55 0.81
N GLY A 102 -5.72 -4.84 0.66
CA GLY A 102 -5.51 -5.50 -0.64
C GLY A 102 -4.40 -4.88 -1.51
N CYS A 103 -4.16 -5.43 -2.69
CA CYS A 103 -3.23 -4.88 -3.68
C CYS A 103 -3.90 -3.79 -4.52
N ARG A 104 -3.52 -2.53 -4.27
CA ARG A 104 -4.00 -1.37 -5.05
C ARG A 104 -3.58 -1.41 -6.52
N GLY A 105 -2.42 -2.00 -6.80
CA GLY A 105 -1.93 -2.25 -8.16
C GLY A 105 -2.83 -3.18 -8.96
N ARG A 106 -3.22 -4.34 -8.39
CA ARG A 106 -4.16 -5.28 -9.03
C ARG A 106 -5.55 -4.67 -9.21
N ALA A 107 -6.04 -3.96 -8.20
CA ALA A 107 -7.32 -3.27 -8.29
C ALA A 107 -7.33 -2.29 -9.48
N TYR A 108 -6.26 -1.49 -9.62
CA TYR A 108 -6.09 -0.57 -10.73
C TYR A 108 -5.97 -1.27 -12.08
N GLU A 109 -5.17 -2.33 -12.17
CA GLU A 109 -4.97 -3.09 -13.43
C GLU A 109 -6.28 -3.62 -14.01
N VAL A 110 -7.18 -4.11 -13.14
CA VAL A 110 -8.45 -4.71 -13.58
C VAL A 110 -9.55 -3.67 -13.80
N THR A 111 -9.59 -2.60 -13.01
CA THR A 111 -10.75 -1.70 -12.96
C THR A 111 -10.47 -0.28 -13.39
N GLY A 112 -9.21 0.12 -13.51
CA GLY A 112 -8.80 1.52 -13.64
C GLY A 112 -8.97 2.35 -12.35
N ASP A 113 -9.45 1.74 -11.26
CA ASP A 113 -9.64 2.41 -9.97
C ASP A 113 -8.79 1.73 -8.87
N MET A 114 -7.73 2.42 -8.45
CA MET A 114 -6.82 1.92 -7.41
C MET A 114 -7.49 1.77 -6.03
N LEU A 115 -8.67 2.37 -5.82
CA LEU A 115 -9.45 2.26 -4.59
C LEU A 115 -10.49 1.14 -4.65
N SER A 116 -10.65 0.46 -5.80
CA SER A 116 -11.58 -0.66 -5.96
C SER A 116 -11.18 -1.90 -5.17
N THR A 117 -12.02 -2.93 -5.20
CA THR A 117 -11.73 -4.22 -4.57
C THR A 117 -10.51 -4.87 -5.21
N ASP A 118 -9.64 -5.47 -4.40
CA ASP A 118 -8.55 -6.30 -4.90
C ASP A 118 -9.11 -7.63 -5.43
N PRO A 119 -9.03 -7.92 -6.74
CA PRO A 119 -9.57 -9.16 -7.32
C PRO A 119 -8.83 -10.42 -6.85
N GLY A 120 -7.65 -10.28 -6.24
CA GLY A 120 -6.90 -11.39 -5.64
C GLY A 120 -7.27 -11.68 -4.18
N CYS A 121 -8.29 -11.03 -3.62
CA CYS A 121 -8.74 -11.31 -2.26
C CYS A 121 -9.36 -12.71 -2.16
N TRP A 122 -9.02 -13.44 -1.10
CA TRP A 122 -9.63 -14.75 -0.78
C TRP A 122 -10.48 -14.72 0.50
N ILE A 123 -10.56 -13.55 1.13
CA ILE A 123 -11.39 -13.31 2.30
C ILE A 123 -12.69 -12.70 1.78
N TRP A 124 -13.79 -13.42 1.97
CA TRP A 124 -15.13 -13.05 1.55
C TRP A 124 -16.05 -13.04 2.77
#